data_AF-A0A7S1ERK8-F1
#
_entry.id   AF-A0A7S1ERK8-F1
#
_cell.length_a   1.000
_cell.length_b   1.000
_cell.length_c   1.000
_cell.angle_alpha   90.00
_cell.angle_beta   90.00
_cell.angle_gamma   90.00
#
_symmetry.space_group_name_H-M   'P 1'
#
loop_
_entity.id
_entity.type
_entity.pdbx_description
1 polymer ?
#
loop_
_entity_poly.entity_id
_entity_poly.type
_entity_poly.pdbx_seq_one_letter_code
_entity_poly.pdbx_strand_id
1 'polypeptide(L)'
;IQQDVPVRVLTPIQLAECEEPNVEIDVGIGLPHAMLRHLFTKVDKLRALDTYIRLETRIAQVCQLLMEVDNNMVNLSCSYDNLSRARMANLETSDTDQRKTPTVDQSARTTLHAMVDAKQFSRALFGFHAMTSQPYNSQLSAFCFLLGSCVM
;
A
#
# COMPACT_ATOMS: atom_id res chain seq x y z
N ILE A 1 27.01 -16.78 15.72
CA ILE A 1 25.96 -16.64 16.75
C ILE A 1 24.89 -17.66 16.42
N GLN A 2 24.67 -18.65 17.28
CA GLN A 2 23.58 -19.62 17.14
C GLN A 2 22.37 -19.04 17.89
N GLN A 3 21.22 -18.95 17.22
CA GLN A 3 20.00 -18.35 17.78
C GLN A 3 18.89 -19.38 17.74
N ASP A 4 18.42 -19.80 18.92
CA ASP A 4 17.26 -20.68 19.03
C ASP A 4 16.00 -19.83 18.84
N VAL A 5 15.27 -20.07 17.75
CA VAL A 5 14.03 -19.35 17.43
C VAL A 5 12.85 -20.23 17.84
N PRO A 6 11.98 -19.77 18.77
CA PRO A 6 10.82 -20.56 19.17
C PRO A 6 9.83 -20.65 18.00
N VAL A 7 9.52 -21.87 17.58
CA VAL A 7 8.55 -22.17 16.51
C VAL A 7 7.27 -22.72 17.14
N ARG A 8 6.12 -22.15 16.76
CA ARG A 8 4.80 -22.67 17.13
C ARG A 8 4.21 -23.41 15.94
N VAL A 9 3.85 -24.68 16.13
CA VAL A 9 3.13 -25.47 15.12
C VAL A 9 1.64 -25.15 15.22
N LEU A 10 1.05 -24.68 14.12
CA LEU A 10 -0.38 -24.41 14.01
C LEU A 10 -1.14 -25.68 13.66
N THR A 11 -2.35 -25.84 14.20
CA THR A 11 -3.26 -26.91 13.78
C THR A 11 -3.89 -26.58 12.42
N PRO A 12 -4.43 -27.58 11.68
CA PRO A 12 -5.11 -27.32 10.41
C PRO A 12 -6.24 -26.29 10.51
N ILE A 13 -6.96 -26.25 11.65
CA ILE A 13 -8.03 -25.28 11.90
C ILE A 13 -7.47 -23.85 12.01
N GLN A 14 -6.38 -23.68 12.76
CA GLN A 14 -5.71 -22.37 12.90
C GLN A 14 -5.09 -21.90 11.58
N LEU A 15 -4.65 -22.85 10.75
CA LEU A 15 -4.12 -22.54 9.43
C LEU A 15 -5.23 -22.07 8.47
N ALA A 16 -6.43 -22.65 8.56
CA ALA A 16 -7.59 -22.22 7.78
C ALA A 16 -8.08 -20.80 8.15
N GLU A 17 -7.74 -20.30 9.35
CA GLU A 17 -7.98 -18.89 9.71
C GLU A 17 -6.94 -17.93 9.12
N CYS A 18 -5.81 -18.46 8.62
CA CYS A 18 -4.71 -17.69 8.02
C CYS A 18 -4.83 -17.68 6.49
N GLU A 19 -5.94 -17.17 5.97
CA GLU A 19 -6.13 -17.02 4.52
C GLU A 19 -5.54 -15.70 4.02
N GLU A 20 -4.94 -15.73 2.82
CA GLU A 20 -4.56 -14.51 2.13
C GLU A 20 -5.82 -13.70 1.81
N PRO A 21 -5.86 -12.40 2.13
CA PRO A 21 -7.05 -11.60 1.88
C PRO A 21 -7.33 -11.57 0.38
N ASN A 22 -8.47 -12.12 -0.04
CA ASN A 22 -8.93 -12.05 -1.42
C ASN A 22 -9.42 -10.62 -1.70
N VAL A 23 -8.51 -9.75 -2.13
CA VAL A 23 -8.83 -8.37 -2.49
C VAL A 23 -8.63 -8.19 -3.98
N GLU A 24 -9.73 -8.02 -4.70
CA GLU A 24 -9.71 -7.61 -6.10
C GLU A 24 -9.27 -6.14 -6.16
N ILE A 25 -8.01 -5.91 -6.53
CA ILE A 25 -7.45 -4.56 -6.71
C ILE A 25 -7.21 -4.31 -8.19
N ASP A 26 -8.07 -3.52 -8.82
CA ASP A 26 -7.88 -3.17 -10.23
C ASP A 26 -6.78 -2.12 -10.43
N VAL A 27 -6.62 -1.17 -9.49
CA VAL A 27 -5.73 -0.01 -9.66
C VAL A 27 -5.19 0.52 -8.33
N GLY A 28 -3.91 0.88 -8.30
CA GLY A 28 -3.25 1.52 -7.16
C GLY A 28 -2.19 2.55 -7.58
N ILE A 29 -1.37 2.96 -6.62
CA ILE A 29 -0.21 3.83 -6.83
C ILE A 29 1.07 3.07 -6.51
N GLY A 30 2.09 3.25 -7.34
CA GLY A 30 3.43 2.75 -7.09
C GLY A 30 4.21 3.73 -6.23
N LEU A 31 4.65 3.27 -5.06
CA LEU A 31 5.55 4.04 -4.19
C LEU A 31 7.00 3.63 -4.43
N PRO A 32 7.90 4.55 -4.85
CA PRO A 32 9.31 4.26 -4.96
C PRO A 32 9.92 3.88 -3.60
N HIS A 33 10.89 2.96 -3.60
CA HIS A 33 11.55 2.51 -2.37
C HIS A 33 12.14 3.66 -1.54
N ALA A 34 12.80 4.62 -2.19
CA ALA A 34 13.35 5.80 -1.52
C ALA A 34 12.25 6.65 -0.84
N MET A 35 11.04 6.67 -1.39
CA MET A 35 9.90 7.38 -0.83
C MET A 35 9.32 6.65 0.39
N LEU A 36 9.35 5.32 0.44
CA LEU A 36 8.82 4.55 1.58
C LEU A 36 9.50 4.91 2.91
N ARG A 37 10.83 5.05 2.91
CA ARG A 37 11.57 5.50 4.10
C ARG A 37 11.17 6.91 4.53
N HIS A 38 10.97 7.79 3.56
CA HIS A 38 10.55 9.16 3.81
C HIS A 38 9.12 9.21 4.37
N LEU A 39 8.20 8.47 3.75
CA LEU A 39 6.82 8.29 4.22
C LEU A 39 6.78 7.77 5.65
N PHE A 40 7.53 6.70 5.96
CA PHE A 40 7.65 6.19 7.31
C PHE A 40 8.06 7.29 8.30
N THR A 41 9.12 8.03 7.99
CA THR A 41 9.62 9.11 8.86
C THR A 41 8.59 10.22 9.05
N LYS A 42 7.78 10.51 8.04
CA LYS A 42 6.70 11.51 8.11
C LYS A 42 5.54 11.01 8.95
N VAL A 43 5.07 9.79 8.71
CA VAL A 43 4.00 9.15 9.49
C VAL A 43 4.40 9.01 10.97
N ASP A 44 5.66 8.67 11.24
CA ASP A 44 6.19 8.57 12.61
C ASP A 44 6.17 9.91 13.37
N LYS A 45 6.25 11.04 12.65
CA LYS A 45 6.08 12.38 13.23
C LYS A 45 4.60 12.76 13.35
N LEU A 46 3.79 12.46 12.33
CA LEU A 46 2.36 12.75 12.31
C LEU A 46 1.60 11.99 13.41
N ARG A 47 2.01 10.76 13.74
CA ARG A 47 1.39 9.98 14.82
C ARG A 47 1.52 10.63 16.21
N ALA A 48 2.48 11.55 16.39
CA ALA A 48 2.63 12.29 17.63
C ALA A 48 1.59 13.41 17.78
N LEU A 49 0.95 13.78 16.66
CA LEU A 49 -0.05 14.84 16.59
C LEU A 49 -1.47 14.28 16.62
N ASP A 50 -1.69 13.09 16.05
CA ASP A 50 -2.98 12.41 16.06
C ASP A 50 -2.84 10.89 15.93
N THR A 51 -3.84 10.15 16.42
CA THR A 51 -3.95 8.70 16.27
C THR A 51 -4.30 8.32 14.83
N TYR A 52 -5.07 9.15 14.14
CA TYR A 52 -5.54 8.86 12.78
C TYR A 52 -4.91 9.80 11.75
N ILE A 53 -4.59 9.23 10.59
CA ILE A 53 -4.11 9.98 9.43
C ILE A 53 -5.11 9.75 8.30
N ARG A 54 -5.57 10.85 7.70
CA ARG A 54 -6.39 10.82 6.49
C ARG A 54 -5.46 10.64 5.29
N LEU A 55 -5.74 9.64 4.48
CA LEU A 55 -5.09 9.38 3.21
C LEU A 55 -6.05 9.69 2.08
N GLU A 56 -5.59 10.41 1.08
CA GLU A 56 -6.30 10.65 -0.17
C GLU A 56 -5.39 10.33 -1.33
N THR A 57 -5.85 9.45 -2.21
CA THR A 57 -5.09 9.03 -3.39
C THR A 57 -5.87 9.42 -4.64
N ARG A 58 -5.24 10.17 -5.53
CA ARG A 58 -5.79 10.51 -6.84
C ARG A 58 -5.06 9.72 -7.90
N ILE A 59 -5.79 8.90 -8.63
CA ILE A 59 -5.27 8.02 -9.66
C ILE A 59 -5.70 8.58 -11.02
N ALA A 60 -4.74 9.05 -11.78
CA ALA A 60 -4.90 9.55 -13.14
C ALA A 60 -3.68 9.13 -13.99
N GLN A 61 -3.41 9.83 -15.10
CA GLN A 61 -2.14 9.66 -15.83
C GLN A 61 -0.92 9.92 -14.93
N VAL A 62 -1.07 10.89 -14.02
CA VAL A 62 -0.11 11.16 -12.94
C VAL A 62 -0.84 10.99 -11.63
N CYS A 63 -0.30 10.18 -10.72
CA CYS A 63 -0.93 9.90 -9.44
C CYS A 63 -0.42 10.84 -8.34
N GLN A 64 -1.27 11.07 -7.34
CA GLN A 64 -0.99 11.89 -6.17
C GLN A 64 -1.42 11.15 -4.90
N LEU A 65 -0.63 11.25 -3.84
CA LEU A 65 -0.97 10.83 -2.48
C LEU A 65 -0.92 12.04 -1.56
N LEU A 66 -2.02 12.32 -0.87
CA LEU A 66 -2.13 13.31 0.18
C LEU A 66 -2.26 12.58 1.52
N MET A 67 -1.45 12.99 2.49
CA MET A 67 -1.59 12.59 3.88
C MET A 67 -1.93 13.82 4.71
N GLU A 68 -2.93 13.71 5.57
CA GLU A 68 -3.40 14.82 6.39
C GLU A 68 -3.68 14.38 7.83
N VAL A 69 -3.29 15.26 8.76
CA VAL A 69 -3.74 15.26 10.14
C VAL A 69 -4.46 16.59 10.35
N ASP A 70 -5.74 16.51 10.66
CA ASP A 70 -6.59 17.66 10.94
C ASP A 70 -7.29 17.45 12.28
N ASN A 71 -6.89 18.24 13.27
CA ASN A 71 -7.50 18.24 14.59
C ASN A 71 -7.61 19.65 15.14
N ASN A 72 -8.19 19.78 16.33
CA ASN A 72 -8.50 21.08 16.94
C ASN A 72 -7.27 21.98 17.18
N MET A 73 -6.06 21.41 17.17
CA MET A 73 -4.82 22.12 17.50
C MET A 73 -3.95 22.37 16.27
N VAL A 74 -4.00 21.48 15.27
CA VAL A 74 -3.12 21.52 14.12
C VAL A 74 -3.80 20.94 12.88
N ASN A 75 -3.58 21.62 11.75
CA ASN A 75 -3.87 21.09 10.43
C ASN A 75 -2.55 21.01 9.66
N LEU A 76 -2.13 19.79 9.35
CA LEU A 76 -0.93 19.51 8.58
C LEU A 76 -1.24 18.54 7.46
N SER A 77 -0.81 18.91 6.26
CA SER A 77 -0.91 18.07 5.08
C SER A 77 0.46 17.92 4.40
N CYS A 78 0.66 16.75 3.78
CA CYS A 78 1.82 16.41 2.98
C CYS A 78 1.34 15.82 1.65
N SER A 79 1.72 16.44 0.54
CA SER A 79 1.42 15.95 -0.81
C SER A 79 2.64 15.27 -1.42
N TYR A 80 2.40 14.14 -2.08
CA TYR A 80 3.34 13.43 -2.94
C TYR A 80 2.76 13.36 -4.34
N ASP A 81 3.40 14.09 -5.25
CA ASP A 81 2.98 14.22 -6.64
C ASP A 81 3.88 13.39 -7.55
N ASN A 82 3.48 13.24 -8.81
CA ASN A 82 4.24 12.53 -9.84
C ASN A 82 4.46 11.04 -9.54
N LEU A 83 3.48 10.39 -8.88
CA LEU A 83 3.53 8.96 -8.59
C LEU A 83 3.09 8.14 -9.81
N SER A 84 3.68 6.95 -9.93
CA SER A 84 3.31 6.01 -10.98
C SER A 84 1.98 5.33 -10.66
N ARG A 85 1.17 5.09 -11.69
CA ARG A 85 -0.01 4.24 -11.56
C ARG A 85 0.44 2.79 -11.48
N ALA A 86 0.04 2.08 -10.44
CA ALA A 86 0.21 0.64 -10.34
C ALA A 86 -1.05 -0.05 -10.87
N ARG A 87 -0.87 -1.06 -11.72
CA ARG A 87 -1.92 -2.01 -12.08
C ARG A 87 -1.46 -3.36 -11.55
N MET A 88 -2.27 -3.99 -10.71
CA MET A 88 -2.11 -5.42 -10.43
C MET A 88 -2.61 -6.10 -11.69
N ALA A 89 -1.70 -6.42 -12.63
CA ALA A 89 -2.09 -7.29 -13.73
C ALA A 89 -2.52 -8.61 -13.09
N ASN A 90 -3.74 -9.07 -13.38
CA ASN A 90 -4.19 -10.40 -13.01
C ASN A 90 -3.04 -11.36 -13.28
N LEU A 91 -2.54 -11.97 -12.21
CA LEU A 91 -1.50 -12.99 -12.26
C LEU A 91 -2.15 -14.29 -12.76
N GLU A 92 -2.84 -14.22 -13.89
CA GLU A 92 -3.45 -15.36 -14.56
C GLU A 92 -2.92 -15.40 -15.99
N THR A 93 -2.25 -16.50 -16.29
CA THR A 93 -1.88 -17.00 -17.63
C THR A 93 -0.76 -16.27 -18.39
N SER A 94 0.49 -16.56 -18.00
CA SER A 94 1.51 -16.83 -19.03
C SER A 94 1.22 -18.22 -19.58
N ASP A 95 0.41 -18.32 -20.63
CA ASP A 95 0.69 -19.18 -21.78
C ASP A 95 -0.46 -19.13 -22.81
N THR A 96 -0.03 -19.08 -24.08
CA THR A 96 -0.82 -19.21 -25.32
C THR A 96 -1.71 -18.03 -25.78
N ASP A 97 -1.08 -17.23 -26.64
CA ASP A 97 -1.55 -16.88 -27.99
C ASP A 97 -2.86 -16.11 -28.23
N GLN A 98 -2.69 -15.08 -29.07
CA GLN A 98 -3.67 -14.39 -29.93
C GLN A 98 -4.48 -13.19 -29.36
N ARG A 99 -3.98 -12.01 -29.75
CA ARG A 99 -4.72 -11.00 -30.55
C ARG A 99 -6.10 -10.59 -29.99
N LYS A 100 -6.10 -9.59 -29.09
CA LYS A 100 -7.26 -8.71 -28.93
C LYS A 100 -6.85 -7.26 -28.70
N THR A 101 -7.52 -6.42 -29.48
CA THR A 101 -7.52 -4.95 -29.59
C THR A 101 -7.05 -4.17 -28.36
N PRO A 102 -6.34 -3.04 -28.54
CA PRO A 102 -6.08 -2.10 -27.46
C PRO A 102 -7.41 -1.45 -27.08
N THR A 103 -8.11 -2.01 -26.10
CA THR A 103 -9.19 -1.29 -25.45
C THR A 103 -8.52 -0.13 -24.74
N VAL A 104 -8.69 1.06 -25.32
CA VAL A 104 -8.30 2.32 -24.71
C VAL A 104 -9.07 2.41 -23.40
N ASP A 105 -8.44 1.98 -22.30
CA ASP A 105 -8.91 2.30 -20.96
C ASP A 105 -8.87 3.82 -20.86
N GLN A 106 -10.02 4.44 -21.14
CA GLN A 106 -10.29 5.80 -20.73
C GLN A 106 -10.11 5.81 -19.21
N SER A 107 -8.92 6.22 -18.79
CA SER A 107 -8.46 6.22 -17.41
C SER A 107 -9.42 7.02 -16.56
N ALA A 108 -10.44 6.36 -16.02
CA ALA A 108 -11.35 6.95 -15.05
C ALA A 108 -10.49 7.54 -13.94
N ARG A 109 -10.67 8.84 -13.70
CA ARG A 109 -9.97 9.53 -12.62
C ARG A 109 -10.60 9.04 -11.32
N THR A 110 -9.88 8.20 -10.59
CA THR A 110 -10.37 7.66 -9.32
C THR A 110 -9.75 8.45 -8.19
N THR A 111 -10.58 8.93 -7.27
CA THR A 111 -10.10 9.48 -5.99
C THR A 111 -10.57 8.55 -4.89
N LEU A 112 -9.62 8.11 -4.06
CA LEU A 112 -9.86 7.20 -2.95
C LEU A 112 -9.48 7.89 -1.65
N HIS A 113 -10.26 7.65 -0.61
CA HIS A 113 -10.03 8.19 0.73
C HIS A 113 -10.01 7.06 1.74
N ALA A 114 -9.12 7.13 2.73
CA ALA A 114 -9.28 6.35 3.96
C ALA A 114 -8.74 7.09 5.17
N MET A 115 -9.17 6.62 6.33
CA MET A 115 -8.63 7.00 7.62
C MET A 115 -7.91 5.79 8.20
N VAL A 116 -6.63 5.95 8.50
CA VAL A 116 -5.79 4.84 9.00
C VAL A 116 -5.26 5.15 10.38
N ASP A 117 -5.12 4.11 11.22
CA ASP A 117 -4.38 4.22 12.47
C ASP A 117 -2.89 4.47 12.16
N ALA A 118 -2.37 5.58 12.66
CA ALA A 118 -1.03 6.06 12.37
C ALA A 118 0.07 5.10 12.86
N LYS A 119 -0.18 4.39 13.98
CA LYS A 119 0.77 3.43 14.54
C LYS A 119 0.85 2.18 13.65
N GLN A 120 -0.28 1.62 13.26
CA GLN A 120 -0.29 0.45 12.37
C GLN A 120 0.23 0.80 10.98
N PHE A 121 -0.13 1.97 10.48
CA PHE A 121 0.35 2.44 9.19
C PHE A 121 1.87 2.66 9.17
N SER A 122 2.43 3.30 10.21
CA SER A 122 3.87 3.44 10.40
C SER A 122 4.59 2.08 10.42
N ARG A 123 4.04 1.09 11.15
CA ARG A 123 4.59 -0.27 11.22
C ARG A 123 4.58 -0.97 9.88
N ALA A 124 3.50 -0.83 9.11
CA ALA A 124 3.40 -1.41 7.76
C ALA A 124 4.45 -0.84 6.81
N LEU A 125 4.62 0.50 6.80
CA LEU A 125 5.63 1.16 5.98
C LEU A 125 7.06 0.74 6.36
N PHE A 126 7.35 0.66 7.66
CA PHE A 126 8.65 0.20 8.15
C PHE A 126 8.93 -1.25 7.76
N GLY A 127 7.95 -2.15 7.97
CA GLY A 127 8.07 -3.57 7.64
C GLY A 127 8.33 -3.78 6.16
N PHE A 128 7.58 -3.09 5.29
CA PHE A 128 7.77 -3.20 3.84
C PHE A 128 9.13 -2.66 3.38
N HIS A 129 9.58 -1.51 3.92
CA HIS A 129 10.93 -0.99 3.66
C HIS A 129 12.03 -1.99 4.11
N ALA A 130 11.85 -2.64 5.27
CA ALA A 130 12.81 -3.63 5.75
C ALA A 130 12.88 -4.86 4.82
N MET A 131 11.74 -5.34 4.32
CA MET A 131 11.68 -6.49 3.40
C MET A 131 12.27 -6.21 2.02
N THR A 132 12.04 -5.01 1.48
CA THR A 132 12.50 -4.61 0.13
C THR A 132 13.97 -4.20 0.08
N SER A 133 14.60 -3.96 1.23
CA SER A 133 16.05 -3.72 1.35
C SER A 133 16.92 -4.98 1.14
N GLN A 134 16.32 -6.16 0.95
CA GLN A 134 17.03 -7.41 0.67
C GLN A 134 17.31 -7.59 -0.83
N PRO A 135 18.52 -8.05 -1.21
CA PRO A 135 19.00 -8.07 -2.61
C PRO A 135 18.25 -9.02 -3.56
N TYR A 136 17.30 -9.82 -3.08
CA TYR A 136 16.57 -10.82 -3.88
C TYR A 136 15.15 -10.41 -4.27
N ASN A 137 14.65 -9.23 -3.83
CA ASN A 137 13.24 -8.84 -3.97
C ASN A 137 13.04 -7.54 -4.77
N SER A 138 13.82 -7.36 -5.85
CA SER A 138 13.75 -6.17 -6.72
C SER A 138 12.48 -6.05 -7.57
N GLN A 139 11.50 -6.96 -7.42
CA GLN A 139 10.24 -6.96 -8.19
C GLN A 139 9.03 -6.46 -7.40
N LEU A 140 9.12 -6.27 -6.08
CA LEU A 140 8.06 -5.64 -5.27
C LEU A 140 8.17 -4.11 -5.36
N SER A 141 7.90 -3.55 -6.54
CA SER A 141 8.06 -2.11 -6.81
C SER A 141 6.84 -1.25 -6.48
N ALA A 142 5.76 -1.85 -5.93
CA ALA A 142 4.54 -1.12 -5.62
C ALA A 142 4.03 -1.49 -4.22
N PHE A 143 4.09 -0.52 -3.30
CA PHE A 143 3.26 -0.55 -2.11
C PHE A 143 1.86 -0.06 -2.50
N CYS A 144 0.95 -0.99 -2.73
CA CYS A 144 -0.44 -0.68 -3.07
C CYS A 144 -1.22 -0.36 -1.78
N PHE A 145 -1.82 0.83 -1.75
CA PHE A 145 -2.79 1.17 -0.71
C PHE A 145 -4.12 0.47 -0.99
N LEU A 146 -4.55 -0.36 -0.06
CA LEU A 146 -5.91 -0.85 0.03
C LEU A 146 -6.77 0.21 0.72
N LEU A 147 -7.39 1.08 -0.06
CA LEU A 147 -8.47 1.93 0.44
C LEU A 147 -9.78 1.19 0.13
N GLY A 148 -10.04 0.14 0.90
CA GLY A 148 -11.30 -0.57 0.81
C GLY A 148 -12.43 0.37 1.22
N SER A 149 -13.42 0.51 0.35
CA SER A 149 -14.72 1.09 0.71
C SER A 149 -15.33 0.18 1.78
N CYS A 150 -15.11 0.49 3.05
CA CYS A 150 -15.86 -0.15 4.13
C CYS A 150 -17.27 0.45 4.07
N VAL A 151 -18.15 -0.20 3.29
CA VAL A 151 -19.58 0.06 3.35
C VAL A 151 -20.05 -0.50 4.69
N MET A 152 -20.28 0.39 5.66
CA MET A 152 -21.04 0.05 6.88
C MET A 152 -22.52 -0.10 6.55
#